data_AF-L1PD26-F1
#
_entry.id   AF-L1PD26-F1
#
_cell.length_a   1.000
_cell.length_b   1.000
_cell.length_c   1.000
_cell.angle_alpha   90.00
_cell.angle_beta   90.00
_cell.angle_gamma   90.00
#
_symmetry.space_group_name_H-M   'P 1'
#
loop_
_entity.id
_entity.type
_entity.pdbx_description
1 polymer ?
#
loop_
_entity_poly.entity_id
_entity_poly.type
_entity_poly.pdbx_seq_one_letter_code
_entity_poly.pdbx_strand_id
1 'polypeptide(L)' 'MSKILELKSIENFRGFHFLVKDYQRGYKWTATEVRQLLDDLNEFEPKENEFYCLQPIVIKADND' A
#
# COMPACT_ATOMS: atom_id res chain seq x y z
N MET A 1 -4.20 -16.78 -16.06
CA MET A 1 -4.32 -15.33 -16.24
C MET A 1 -3.08 -14.69 -15.64
N SER A 2 -2.37 -13.86 -16.40
CA SER A 2 -1.18 -13.15 -15.92
C SER A 2 -1.58 -12.20 -14.78
N LYS A 3 -0.85 -12.26 -13.66
CA LYS A 3 -0.97 -11.25 -12.60
C LYS A 3 -0.42 -9.94 -13.14
N ILE A 4 -1.29 -8.99 -13.42
CA ILE A 4 -0.91 -7.63 -13.83
C ILE A 4 -0.74 -6.80 -12.55
N LEU A 5 0.41 -6.17 -12.39
CA LEU A 5 0.60 -5.13 -11.38
C LEU A 5 0.11 -3.81 -11.98
N GLU A 6 -0.86 -3.19 -11.32
CA GLU A 6 -1.41 -1.90 -11.72
C GLU A 6 -0.90 -0.83 -10.75
N LEU A 7 -0.23 0.21 -11.28
CA LEU A 7 0.20 1.34 -10.49
C LEU A 7 -1.00 2.24 -10.17
N LYS A 8 -1.25 2.50 -8.88
CA LYS A 8 -2.29 3.41 -8.41
C LYS A 8 -1.73 4.37 -7.36
N SER A 9 -2.13 5.63 -7.46
CA SER A 9 -1.91 6.59 -6.37
C SER A 9 -2.82 6.27 -5.20
N ILE A 10 -2.50 6.80 -4.02
CA ILE A 10 -3.37 6.68 -2.83
C ILE A 10 -4.75 7.30 -3.12
N GLU A 11 -4.80 8.39 -3.88
CA GLU A 11 -6.04 9.07 -4.25
C GLU A 11 -6.97 8.19 -5.09
N ASN A 12 -6.44 7.32 -5.94
CA ASN A 12 -7.25 6.40 -6.75
C ASN A 12 -8.05 5.39 -5.91
N PHE A 13 -7.71 5.24 -4.62
CA PHE A 13 -8.44 4.40 -3.67
C PHE A 13 -9.50 5.16 -2.87
N ARG A 14 -9.68 6.46 -3.10
CA ARG A 14 -10.73 7.26 -2.47
C ARG A 14 -12.11 6.65 -2.79
N GLY A 15 -12.92 6.42 -1.76
CA GLY A 15 -14.26 5.83 -1.88
C GLY A 15 -14.28 4.30 -1.92
N PHE A 16 -13.13 3.63 -1.99
CA PHE A 16 -13.07 2.18 -1.84
C PHE A 16 -13.09 1.79 -0.35
N HIS A 17 -13.70 0.63 -0.07
CA HIS A 17 -13.66 -0.01 1.24
C HIS A 17 -12.97 -1.36 1.09
N PHE A 18 -11.97 -1.61 1.92
CA PHE A 18 -11.20 -2.86 1.91
C PHE A 18 -11.48 -3.65 3.19
N LEU A 19 -11.80 -4.93 3.02
CA LEU A 19 -11.98 -5.85 4.13
C LEU A 19 -10.71 -6.68 4.35
N VAL A 20 -10.12 -6.55 5.54
CA VAL A 20 -9.03 -7.42 5.99
C VAL A 20 -9.65 -8.61 6.72
N LYS A 21 -9.73 -9.78 6.07
CA LYS A 21 -10.29 -11.00 6.67
C LYS A 21 -9.39 -11.53 7.80
N ASP A 22 -9.97 -12.15 8.82
CA ASP A 22 -9.28 -12.59 10.06
C ASP A 22 -8.13 -13.59 9.85
N TYR A 23 -8.13 -14.32 8.73
CA TYR A 23 -7.05 -15.24 8.39
C TYR A 23 -5.78 -14.54 7.88
N GLN A 24 -5.82 -13.23 7.65
CA GLN A 24 -4.64 -12.46 7.29
C GLN A 24 -3.67 -12.38 8.46
N ARG A 25 -2.38 -12.29 8.16
CA ARG A 25 -1.35 -12.12 9.18
C ARG A 25 -1.65 -10.84 9.98
N GLY A 26 -1.71 -10.96 11.31
CA GLY A 26 -1.91 -9.81 12.19
C GLY A 26 -0.92 -8.68 11.91
N TYR A 27 -1.37 -7.44 12.11
CA TYR A 27 -0.56 -6.24 11.92
C TYR A 27 0.69 -6.29 12.82
N LYS A 28 1.86 -6.11 12.22
CA LYS A 28 3.15 -6.27 12.90
C LYS A 28 3.89 -4.98 13.17
N TRP A 29 3.53 -3.91 12.48
CA TRP A 29 4.20 -2.64 12.64
C TRP A 29 3.83 -2.07 14.01
N THR A 30 4.85 -1.70 14.74
CA THR A 30 4.75 -0.88 15.94
C THR A 30 4.81 0.59 15.54
N ALA A 31 4.78 1.49 16.53
CA ALA A 31 5.00 2.91 16.28
C ALA A 31 6.38 3.20 15.66
N THR A 32 7.36 2.31 15.81
CA THR A 32 8.71 2.49 15.25
C THR A 32 8.70 2.40 13.74
N GLU A 33 8.16 1.32 13.17
CA GLU A 33 8.11 1.13 11.72
C GLU A 33 7.25 2.22 11.03
N VAL A 34 6.18 2.66 11.70
CA VAL A 34 5.36 3.78 11.20
C VAL A 34 6.16 5.07 11.11
N ARG A 35 6.96 5.41 12.13
CA ARG A 35 7.81 6.62 12.10
C ARG A 35 8.88 6.52 11.02
N GLN A 36 9.55 5.37 10.91
CA GLN A 36 10.55 5.15 9.87
C GLN A 36 9.97 5.35 8.46
N LEU A 37 8.76 4.84 8.19
CA LEU A 37 8.10 5.10 6.91
C LEU A 37 7.84 6.61 6.69
N LEU A 38 7.37 7.31 7.72
CA LEU A 38 7.08 8.75 7.60
C LEU A 38 8.35 9.57 7.38
N ASP A 39 9.45 9.21 8.05
CA ASP A 39 10.75 9.83 7.88
C ASP A 39 11.27 9.56 6.45
N ASP A 40 11.22 8.32 5.96
CA ASP A 40 11.58 7.95 4.59
C ASP A 40 10.77 8.74 3.54
N LEU A 41 9.47 8.92 3.77
CA LEU A 41 8.60 9.71 2.88
C LEU A 41 8.93 11.20 2.91
N ASN A 42 9.33 11.73 4.06
CA ASN A 42 9.67 13.15 4.22
C ASN A 42 11.06 13.49 3.66
N GLU A 43 11.99 12.54 3.73
CA GLU A 43 13.34 12.66 3.16
C GLU A 43 13.40 12.31 1.66
N PHE A 44 12.33 11.73 1.11
CA PHE A 44 12.27 11.38 -0.30
C PHE A 44 12.19 12.63 -1.20
N GLU A 45 13.28 12.91 -1.91
CA GLU A 45 13.36 13.94 -2.95
C GLU A 45 13.19 13.31 -4.34
N PRO A 46 11.97 13.34 -4.94
CA PRO A 46 11.74 12.72 -6.24
C PRO A 46 12.51 13.44 -7.36
N LYS A 47 13.17 12.66 -8.21
CA LYS A 47 13.67 13.15 -9.51
C LYS A 47 12.57 13.07 -10.57
N GLU A 48 12.84 13.58 -11.77
CA GLU A 48 11.89 13.49 -12.89
C GLU A 48 11.43 12.04 -13.11
N ASN A 49 10.11 11.84 -13.05
CA ASN A 49 9.42 10.56 -13.21
C ASN A 49 9.66 9.52 -12.09
N GLU A 50 10.23 9.91 -10.94
CA GLU A 50 10.32 9.05 -9.76
C GLU A 50 9.14 9.29 -8.81
N PHE A 51 8.73 8.23 -8.11
CA PHE A 51 7.72 8.29 -7.06
C PHE A 51 8.04 7.25 -5.99
N TYR A 52 7.69 7.56 -4.74
CA TYR A 52 7.80 6.60 -3.66
C TYR A 52 6.69 5.55 -3.81
N CYS A 53 7.05 4.27 -3.94
CA CYS A 53 6.10 3.18 -4.12
C CYS A 53 6.13 2.23 -2.93
N LEU A 54 4.95 1.88 -2.43
CA LEU A 54 4.79 0.85 -1.41
C LEU A 54 4.69 -0.53 -2.06
N GLN A 55 4.87 -1.57 -1.24
CA GLN A 55 4.67 -2.94 -1.69
C GLN A 55 3.27 -3.13 -2.29
N PRO A 56 3.14 -3.95 -3.35
CA PRO A 56 1.85 -4.15 -4.01
C PRO A 56 0.83 -4.78 -3.06
N ILE A 57 -0.38 -4.24 -3.06
CA ILE A 57 -1.50 -4.78 -2.30
C ILE A 57 -2.21 -5.83 -3.16
N VAL A 58 -2.35 -7.05 -2.63
CA VAL A 58 -3.08 -8.12 -3.31
C VAL A 58 -4.55 -8.05 -2.95
N ILE A 59 -5.39 -7.73 -3.94
CA ILE A 59 -6.84 -7.62 -3.77
C ILE A 59 -7.51 -8.86 -4.40
N LYS A 60 -8.58 -9.33 -3.78
CA LYS A 60 -9.52 -10.31 -4.35
C LYS A 60 -10.92 -9.71 -4.31
N ALA A 61 -11.71 -9.97 -5.35
CA ALA A 61 -13.14 -9.66 -5.31
C ALA A 61 -13.77 -10.42 -4.15
N ASP A 62 -14.63 -9.73 -3.40
CA ASP A 62 -15.46 -10.35 -2.38
C ASP A 62 -16.67 -10.98 -3.08
N ASN A 63 -16.40 -12.13 -3.70
CA ASN A 63 -17.44 -13.06 -4.10
C ASN A 63 -17.63 -13.95 -2.89
N ASP A 64 -18.72 -13.82 -2.15
CA ASP A 64 -19.10 -14.83 -1.15
C ASP A 64 -19.04 -16.25 -1.73
#